data_AF-A0A7W9WFM7-F1
#
_entry.id   AF-A0A7W9WFM7-F1
#
_cell.length_a   1.000
_cell.length_b   1.000
_cell.length_c   1.000
_cell.angle_alpha   90.00
_cell.angle_beta   90.00
_cell.angle_gamma   90.00
#
_symmetry.space_group_name_H-M   'P 1'
#
loop_
_entity.id
_entity.type
_entity.pdbx_description
1 polymer ?
#
loop_
_entity_poly.entity_id
_entity_poly.type
_entity_poly.pdbx_seq_one_letter_code
_entity_poly.pdbx_strand_id
1 'polypeptide(L)'
;MSAEFGGRTGLQGKLTQWLRAGRRPKETAGDGGREALLLAAAGAGLPLAPAAHPAAGYRCSCDRVGCPTPARHPVSFAWQTQSTTDRAQIERWARHQPQANFITATGMVHDVLDVPLDAGRDALERLLAAGVEVGPVAESDDGRLLFFTLTRGTPEDEDEWWPCELDCHPETADEHPGLRWHCRGSYVLVPPARLPGEEQAVRWVRGPEHALPDPLSLLEVLTEVCARYVGEDADHAAGAGWPLRH
;
A
#
# COMPACT_ATOMS: atom_id res chain seq x y z
N MET A 1 34.78 41.76 34.72
CA MET A 1 35.60 40.58 34.38
C MET A 1 34.71 39.63 33.61
N SER A 2 35.16 39.30 32.40
CA SER A 2 34.46 38.65 31.31
C SER A 2 34.21 37.15 31.52
N ALA A 3 33.33 36.61 30.65
CA ALA A 3 33.32 35.24 30.11
C ALA A 3 32.88 34.10 31.08
N GLU A 4 32.16 33.03 30.69
CA GLU A 4 31.93 32.45 29.36
C GLU A 4 30.76 31.42 29.35
N PHE A 5 30.41 31.01 28.14
CA PHE A 5 29.33 30.11 27.70
C PHE A 5 29.46 28.65 28.17
N GLY A 6 28.34 27.89 28.12
CA GLY A 6 28.41 26.42 28.08
C GLY A 6 27.07 25.67 27.98
N GLY A 7 26.65 25.35 26.75
CA GLY A 7 26.20 23.99 26.38
C GLY A 7 24.76 23.53 26.65
N ARG A 8 24.04 23.23 25.57
CA ARG A 8 22.75 22.52 25.51
C ARG A 8 22.96 20.99 25.47
N THR A 9 21.83 20.29 25.61
CA THR A 9 21.46 18.95 25.08
C THR A 9 21.83 17.68 25.86
N GLY A 10 20.83 16.79 25.99
CA GLY A 10 21.03 15.45 26.57
C GLY A 10 19.74 14.67 26.90
N LEU A 11 18.69 14.72 26.07
CA LEU A 11 17.50 13.86 26.20
C LEU A 11 17.13 13.25 24.84
N GLN A 12 18.05 12.49 24.25
CA GLN A 12 17.78 11.62 23.10
C GLN A 12 18.50 10.30 23.36
N GLY A 13 17.74 9.26 23.73
CA GLY A 13 18.34 7.95 23.97
C GLY A 13 17.41 6.84 24.42
N LYS A 14 16.09 6.92 24.18
CA LYS A 14 15.16 5.85 24.61
C LYS A 14 14.09 5.42 23.59
N LEU A 15 14.03 6.01 22.39
CA LEU A 15 13.00 5.66 21.40
C LEU A 15 13.44 4.63 20.34
N THR A 16 14.73 4.32 20.23
CA THR A 16 15.27 3.43 19.18
C THR A 16 15.23 1.93 19.49
N GLN A 17 14.70 1.51 20.66
CA GLN A 17 14.74 0.09 21.05
C GLN A 17 13.48 -0.70 20.68
N TRP A 18 12.33 -0.04 20.49
CA TRP A 18 11.09 -0.74 20.12
C TRP A 18 11.03 -1.15 18.64
N LEU A 19 11.74 -0.44 17.76
CA LEU A 19 11.82 -0.76 16.32
C LEU A 19 12.71 -1.99 16.01
N ARG A 20 13.46 -2.52 16.97
CA ARG A 20 14.23 -3.78 16.80
C ARG A 20 13.60 -5.00 17.48
N ALA A 21 12.48 -4.82 18.18
CA ALA A 21 11.76 -5.88 18.87
C ALA A 21 10.36 -6.09 18.25
N GLY A 22 10.27 -6.04 16.92
CA GLY A 22 9.16 -6.65 16.20
C GLY A 22 9.26 -8.16 16.40
N ARG A 23 8.50 -8.68 17.36
CA ARG A 23 8.25 -10.12 17.50
C ARG A 23 7.69 -10.59 16.16
N ARG A 24 8.55 -11.17 15.31
CA ARG A 24 8.18 -11.81 14.04
C ARG A 24 6.96 -12.69 14.36
N PRO A 25 5.75 -12.38 13.86
CA PRO A 25 4.62 -13.26 14.07
C PRO A 25 5.04 -14.61 13.53
N LYS A 26 5.04 -15.62 14.40
CA LYS A 26 5.29 -17.00 14.00
C LYS A 26 4.26 -17.30 12.92
N GLU A 27 4.73 -17.50 11.70
CA GLU A 27 3.90 -17.89 10.56
C GLU A 27 3.04 -19.08 10.99
N THR A 28 1.75 -18.82 11.21
CA THR A 28 0.75 -19.87 11.18
C THR A 28 0.50 -20.16 9.71
N ALA A 29 1.44 -20.89 9.11
CA ALA A 29 1.26 -21.54 7.82
C ALA A 29 0.20 -22.63 7.98
N GLY A 30 -1.04 -22.18 8.02
CA GLY A 30 -2.26 -22.95 7.93
C GLY A 30 -3.26 -22.11 7.17
N ASP A 31 -4.03 -22.73 6.28
CA ASP A 31 -5.07 -22.12 5.43
C ASP A 31 -6.01 -21.18 6.22
N GLY A 32 -6.23 -21.48 7.52
CA GLY A 32 -7.05 -20.67 8.43
C GLY A 32 -6.55 -19.24 8.67
N GLY A 33 -5.27 -18.92 8.43
CA GLY A 33 -4.75 -17.55 8.59
C GLY A 33 -5.16 -16.62 7.45
N ARG A 34 -5.14 -17.13 6.20
CA ARG A 34 -5.50 -16.34 5.01
C ARG A 34 -6.98 -16.01 4.98
N GLU A 35 -7.84 -17.00 5.20
CA GLU A 35 -9.30 -16.78 5.26
C GLU A 35 -9.65 -15.74 6.33
N ALA A 36 -9.04 -15.82 7.53
CA ALA A 36 -9.27 -14.86 8.60
C ALA A 36 -8.84 -13.42 8.21
N LEU A 37 -7.70 -13.25 7.54
CA LEU A 37 -7.23 -11.93 7.09
C LEU A 37 -8.16 -11.32 6.03
N LEU A 38 -8.65 -12.13 5.09
CA LEU A 38 -9.61 -11.67 4.07
C LEU A 38 -10.94 -11.26 4.70
N LEU A 39 -11.43 -12.06 5.66
CA LEU A 39 -12.64 -11.73 6.40
C LEU A 39 -12.49 -10.50 7.27
N ALA A 40 -11.31 -10.27 7.85
CA ALA A 40 -11.01 -9.05 8.59
C ALA A 40 -11.03 -7.82 7.66
N ALA A 41 -10.42 -7.92 6.47
CA ALA A 41 -10.46 -6.85 5.47
C ALA A 41 -11.91 -6.53 5.03
N ALA A 42 -12.71 -7.55 4.75
CA ALA A 42 -14.12 -7.35 4.40
C ALA A 42 -14.96 -6.81 5.56
N GLY A 43 -14.66 -7.24 6.79
CA GLY A 43 -15.28 -6.70 8.01
C GLY A 43 -14.94 -5.23 8.26
N ALA A 44 -13.80 -4.76 7.75
CA ALA A 44 -13.42 -3.34 7.72
C ALA A 44 -14.03 -2.56 6.55
N GLY A 45 -14.91 -3.19 5.76
CA GLY A 45 -15.61 -2.56 4.64
C GLY A 45 -14.87 -2.58 3.31
N LEU A 46 -13.75 -3.30 3.20
CA LEU A 46 -12.99 -3.42 1.94
C LEU A 46 -13.67 -4.48 1.04
N PRO A 47 -14.30 -4.10 -0.09
CA PRO A 47 -14.94 -5.06 -0.97
C PRO A 47 -13.87 -5.86 -1.73
N LEU A 48 -13.96 -7.18 -1.74
CA LEU A 48 -12.94 -8.07 -2.28
C LEU A 48 -13.38 -8.76 -3.57
N ALA A 49 -12.43 -8.96 -4.49
CA ALA A 49 -12.59 -9.84 -5.64
C ALA A 49 -11.33 -10.70 -5.88
N PRO A 50 -11.46 -11.91 -6.46
CA PRO A 50 -10.31 -12.75 -6.79
C PRO A 50 -9.39 -12.09 -7.82
N ALA A 51 -8.10 -12.24 -7.59
CA ALA A 51 -7.04 -11.74 -8.45
C ALA A 51 -6.04 -12.85 -8.83
N ALA A 52 -5.34 -12.59 -9.93
CA ALA A 52 -4.29 -13.45 -10.41
C ALA A 52 -3.19 -13.60 -9.34
N HIS A 53 -2.45 -14.71 -9.39
CA HIS A 53 -1.40 -15.03 -8.44
C HIS A 53 -0.14 -15.51 -9.17
N PRO A 54 1.01 -15.58 -8.47
CA PRO A 54 2.22 -16.09 -9.08
C PRO A 54 2.08 -17.59 -9.36
N ALA A 55 2.28 -17.97 -10.61
CA ALA A 55 2.40 -19.34 -11.07
C ALA A 55 3.89 -19.76 -11.14
N ALA A 56 4.14 -21.04 -11.39
CA ALA A 56 5.49 -21.59 -11.45
C ALA A 56 6.39 -20.82 -12.43
N GLY A 57 7.65 -20.59 -12.03
CA GLY A 57 8.63 -19.87 -12.85
C GLY A 57 8.34 -18.38 -13.00
N TYR A 58 7.81 -17.73 -11.95
CA TYR A 58 7.51 -16.29 -11.90
C TYR A 58 6.52 -15.81 -12.97
N ARG A 59 5.64 -16.71 -13.42
CA ARG A 59 4.59 -16.40 -14.40
C ARG A 59 3.32 -15.93 -13.70
N CYS A 60 2.41 -15.34 -14.46
CA CYS A 60 1.07 -15.02 -13.99
C CYS A 60 0.14 -16.24 -14.14
N SER A 61 -0.75 -16.47 -13.19
CA SER A 61 -1.79 -17.51 -13.26
C SER A 61 -2.83 -17.31 -14.36
N CYS A 62 -2.74 -16.24 -15.15
CA CYS A 62 -3.63 -15.98 -16.30
C CYS A 62 -3.14 -16.61 -17.61
N ASP A 63 -1.98 -17.27 -17.59
CA ASP A 63 -1.32 -17.92 -18.73
C ASP A 63 -1.01 -17.00 -19.94
N ARG A 64 -1.25 -15.69 -19.81
CA ARG A 64 -0.91 -14.70 -20.82
C ARG A 64 0.61 -14.50 -20.88
N VAL A 65 1.19 -14.80 -22.04
CA VAL A 65 2.56 -14.42 -22.36
C VAL A 65 2.65 -12.89 -22.39
N GLY A 66 3.60 -12.32 -21.64
CA GLY A 66 3.74 -10.87 -21.52
C GLY A 66 2.59 -10.21 -20.75
N CYS A 67 2.09 -10.85 -19.69
CA CYS A 67 1.15 -10.21 -18.76
C CYS A 67 1.75 -8.89 -18.24
N PRO A 68 1.04 -7.75 -18.39
CA PRO A 68 1.59 -6.44 -18.01
C PRO A 68 1.70 -6.27 -16.49
N THR A 69 0.82 -6.91 -15.72
CA THR A 69 0.77 -6.82 -14.26
C THR A 69 0.73 -8.22 -13.63
N PRO A 70 1.82 -9.01 -13.73
CA PRO A 70 1.81 -10.40 -13.29
C PRO A 70 1.40 -10.53 -11.82
N ALA A 71 0.47 -11.45 -11.56
CA ALA A 71 -0.07 -11.76 -10.23
C ALA A 71 -0.79 -10.60 -9.51
N ARG A 72 -1.15 -9.52 -10.21
CA ARG A 72 -1.73 -8.31 -9.60
C ARG A 72 -3.12 -7.97 -10.12
N HIS A 73 -3.44 -8.37 -11.34
CA HIS A 73 -4.72 -8.02 -11.95
C HIS A 73 -5.89 -8.88 -11.43
N PRO A 74 -7.13 -8.35 -11.44
CA PRO A 74 -8.34 -9.12 -11.19
C PRO A 74 -8.49 -10.27 -12.19
N VAL A 75 -9.14 -11.36 -11.78
CA VAL A 75 -9.41 -12.50 -12.67
C VAL A 75 -10.52 -12.17 -13.67
N SER A 76 -11.50 -11.39 -13.24
CA SER A 76 -12.70 -11.04 -14.01
C SER A 76 -12.64 -9.60 -14.47
N PHE A 77 -13.05 -9.30 -15.71
CA PHE A 77 -13.24 -7.93 -16.18
C PHE A 77 -14.41 -7.21 -15.50
N ALA A 78 -15.31 -7.96 -14.85
CA ALA A 78 -16.43 -7.42 -14.07
C ALA A 78 -16.05 -7.28 -12.58
N TRP A 79 -14.77 -7.14 -12.25
CA TRP A 79 -14.29 -7.12 -10.87
C TRP A 79 -14.92 -6.00 -10.03
N GLN A 80 -15.21 -4.84 -10.63
CA GLN A 80 -15.84 -3.71 -9.94
C GLN A 80 -17.19 -4.11 -9.35
N THR A 81 -18.04 -4.76 -10.17
CA THR A 81 -19.39 -5.17 -9.76
C THR A 81 -19.42 -6.48 -8.99
N GLN A 82 -18.36 -7.29 -9.09
CA GLN A 82 -18.22 -8.55 -8.37
C GLN A 82 -17.53 -8.39 -7.01
N SER A 83 -16.87 -7.26 -6.76
CA SER A 83 -16.22 -6.99 -5.48
C SER A 83 -17.26 -6.93 -4.36
N THR A 84 -17.02 -7.63 -3.27
CA THR A 84 -18.02 -7.81 -2.20
C THR A 84 -17.41 -7.93 -0.82
N THR A 85 -18.18 -7.56 0.20
CA THR A 85 -17.89 -7.83 1.61
C THR A 85 -18.68 -9.04 2.15
N ASP A 86 -19.42 -9.75 1.28
CA ASP A 86 -20.21 -10.91 1.68
C ASP A 86 -19.31 -12.04 2.18
N ARG A 87 -19.49 -12.40 3.46
CA ARG A 87 -18.70 -13.41 4.14
C ARG A 87 -18.75 -14.77 3.43
N ALA A 88 -19.93 -15.24 3.04
CA ALA A 88 -20.09 -16.57 2.45
C ALA A 88 -19.43 -16.66 1.07
N GLN A 89 -19.46 -15.58 0.31
CA GLN A 89 -18.76 -15.41 -0.96
C GLN A 89 -17.24 -15.48 -0.78
N ILE A 90 -16.70 -14.73 0.18
CA ILE A 90 -15.26 -14.67 0.45
C ILE A 90 -14.74 -16.01 0.97
N GLU A 91 -15.43 -16.63 1.93
CA GLU A 91 -15.07 -17.98 2.42
C GLU A 91 -15.05 -19.00 1.27
N ARG A 92 -16.06 -18.94 0.39
CA ARG A 92 -16.11 -19.83 -0.78
C ARG A 92 -14.92 -19.62 -1.71
N TRP A 93 -14.58 -18.37 -2.04
CA TRP A 93 -13.42 -18.09 -2.87
C TRP A 93 -12.12 -18.53 -2.20
N ALA A 94 -11.94 -18.22 -0.91
CA ALA A 94 -10.74 -18.55 -0.15
C ALA A 94 -10.46 -20.06 -0.18
N ARG A 95 -11.50 -20.89 0.05
CA ARG A 95 -11.41 -22.36 0.10
C ARG A 95 -11.22 -23.02 -1.27
N HIS A 96 -11.93 -22.54 -2.30
CA HIS A 96 -11.88 -23.17 -3.63
C HIS A 96 -10.74 -22.64 -4.50
N GLN A 97 -10.16 -21.49 -4.14
CA GLN A 97 -9.03 -20.87 -4.83
C GLN A 97 -7.94 -20.50 -3.82
N PRO A 98 -7.28 -21.50 -3.19
CA PRO A 98 -6.31 -21.27 -2.12
C PRO A 98 -5.09 -20.46 -2.57
N GLN A 99 -4.78 -20.52 -3.87
CA GLN A 99 -3.67 -19.79 -4.45
C GLN A 99 -4.04 -18.37 -4.91
N ALA A 100 -5.32 -18.04 -5.11
CA ALA A 100 -5.70 -16.72 -5.62
C ALA A 100 -5.23 -15.59 -4.68
N ASN A 101 -4.74 -14.51 -5.27
CA ASN A 101 -4.68 -13.26 -4.55
C ASN A 101 -6.09 -12.65 -4.49
N PHE A 102 -6.24 -11.59 -3.71
CA PHE A 102 -7.44 -10.76 -3.72
C PHE A 102 -7.05 -9.31 -3.96
N ILE A 103 -7.92 -8.60 -4.66
CA ILE A 103 -7.89 -7.14 -4.77
C ILE A 103 -9.06 -6.56 -4.02
N THR A 104 -8.95 -5.28 -3.69
CA THR A 104 -10.09 -4.48 -3.26
C THR A 104 -10.35 -3.34 -4.24
N ALA A 105 -11.63 -3.12 -4.55
CA ALA A 105 -12.06 -2.04 -5.42
C ALA A 105 -12.11 -0.72 -4.65
N THR A 106 -11.34 0.27 -5.10
CA THR A 106 -11.23 1.60 -4.48
C THR A 106 -12.27 2.58 -5.08
N GLY A 107 -12.48 3.73 -4.43
CA GLY A 107 -13.36 4.79 -4.90
C GLY A 107 -14.86 4.56 -4.73
N MET A 108 -15.23 3.59 -3.89
CA MET A 108 -16.63 3.36 -3.47
C MET A 108 -16.82 3.60 -1.97
N VAL A 109 -15.94 3.00 -1.15
CA VAL A 109 -15.98 3.07 0.32
C VAL A 109 -14.66 3.58 0.87
N HIS A 110 -13.56 3.20 0.23
CA HIS A 110 -12.21 3.53 0.63
C HIS A 110 -11.39 3.90 -0.61
N ASP A 111 -10.34 4.68 -0.40
CA ASP A 111 -9.28 4.91 -1.38
C ASP A 111 -7.95 4.41 -0.80
N VAL A 112 -6.93 4.38 -1.65
CA VAL A 112 -5.58 4.02 -1.23
C VAL A 112 -4.57 5.04 -1.73
N LEU A 113 -3.80 5.62 -0.81
CA LEU A 113 -2.63 6.44 -1.10
C LEU A 113 -1.41 5.51 -1.18
N ASP A 114 -0.87 5.35 -2.38
CA ASP A 114 0.29 4.52 -2.68
C ASP A 114 1.54 5.40 -2.84
N VAL A 115 2.56 5.16 -2.02
CA VAL A 115 3.79 5.96 -1.96
C VAL A 115 5.04 5.08 -1.99
N PRO A 116 6.21 5.62 -2.37
CA PRO A 116 7.48 4.91 -2.25
C PRO A 116 7.72 4.42 -0.82
N LEU A 117 8.29 3.22 -0.67
CA LEU A 117 8.40 2.54 0.63
C LEU A 117 9.08 3.39 1.71
N ASP A 118 10.24 3.96 1.40
CA ASP A 118 11.02 4.72 2.38
C ASP A 118 10.32 6.02 2.76
N ALA A 119 9.73 6.71 1.78
CA ALA A 119 8.89 7.89 2.01
C ALA A 119 7.67 7.56 2.88
N GLY A 120 7.00 6.45 2.58
CA GLY A 120 5.85 5.98 3.37
C GLY A 120 6.21 5.64 4.80
N ARG A 121 7.39 5.03 5.04
CA ARG A 121 7.85 4.69 6.40
C ARG A 121 8.14 5.93 7.23
N ASP A 122 8.83 6.92 6.66
CA ASP A 122 9.07 8.22 7.32
C ASP A 122 7.75 8.95 7.59
N ALA A 123 6.83 8.98 6.62
CA ALA A 123 5.51 9.58 6.81
C ALA A 123 4.70 8.88 7.92
N LEU A 124 4.70 7.54 7.95
CA LEU A 124 4.00 6.78 8.99
C LEU A 124 4.54 7.09 10.39
N GLU A 125 5.87 7.16 10.55
CA GLU A 125 6.48 7.53 11.83
C GLU A 125 6.07 8.94 12.27
N ARG A 126 6.10 9.92 11.36
CA ARG A 126 5.72 11.31 11.65
C ARG A 126 4.25 11.46 12.04
N LEU A 127 3.35 10.83 11.28
CA LEU A 127 1.91 10.88 11.54
C LEU A 127 1.57 10.30 12.91
N LEU A 128 2.15 9.13 13.24
CA LEU A 128 1.96 8.50 14.54
C LEU A 128 2.56 9.33 15.68
N ALA A 129 3.74 9.93 15.48
CA ALA A 129 4.35 10.81 16.47
C ALA A 129 3.55 12.10 16.70
N ALA A 130 2.86 12.59 15.67
CA ALA A 130 1.96 13.73 15.75
C ALA A 130 0.57 13.39 16.33
N GLY A 131 0.28 12.11 16.59
CA GLY A 131 -1.03 11.66 17.08
C GLY A 131 -2.14 11.73 16.04
N VAL A 132 -1.80 11.80 14.74
CA VAL A 132 -2.77 11.74 13.65
C VAL A 132 -3.30 10.30 13.56
N GLU A 133 -4.62 10.16 13.40
CA GLU A 133 -5.21 8.86 13.16
C GLU A 133 -4.79 8.34 11.78
N VAL A 134 -4.10 7.21 11.77
CA VAL A 134 -3.72 6.51 10.56
C VAL A 134 -4.53 5.22 10.49
N GLY A 135 -4.98 4.84 9.29
CA GLY A 135 -5.75 3.62 9.06
C GLY A 135 -4.90 2.37 8.87
N PRO A 136 -5.46 1.35 8.19
CA PRO A 136 -4.70 0.20 7.73
C PRO A 136 -3.58 0.63 6.79
N VAL A 137 -2.43 -0.02 6.91
CA VAL A 137 -1.26 0.24 6.08
C VAL A 137 -0.68 -1.08 5.63
N ALA A 138 -0.49 -1.25 4.32
CA ALA A 138 0.15 -2.43 3.75
C ALA A 138 1.49 -2.09 3.12
N GLU A 139 2.48 -2.95 3.33
CA GLU A 139 3.76 -2.92 2.63
C GLU A 139 3.74 -3.92 1.50
N SER A 140 4.23 -3.49 0.34
CA SER A 140 4.41 -4.30 -0.85
C SER A 140 5.91 -4.43 -1.14
N ASP A 141 6.40 -5.65 -1.33
CA ASP A 141 7.82 -5.95 -1.56
C ASP A 141 8.39 -5.42 -2.88
N ASP A 142 7.56 -4.76 -3.70
CA ASP A 142 7.98 -3.97 -4.87
C ASP A 142 8.35 -2.52 -4.53
N GLY A 143 8.54 -2.21 -3.25
CA GLY A 143 9.03 -0.90 -2.80
C GLY A 143 7.93 0.14 -2.63
N ARG A 144 6.72 -0.29 -2.25
CA ARG A 144 5.56 0.59 -2.05
C ARG A 144 4.91 0.41 -0.68
N LEU A 145 4.37 1.50 -0.14
CA LEU A 145 3.57 1.51 1.08
C LEU A 145 2.18 2.07 0.76
N LEU A 146 1.14 1.34 1.16
CA LEU A 146 -0.26 1.60 0.82
C LEU A 146 -1.02 2.04 2.06
N PHE A 147 -1.53 3.28 2.08
CA PHE A 147 -2.35 3.82 3.17
C PHE A 147 -3.82 3.77 2.78
N PHE A 148 -4.62 3.02 3.53
CA PHE A 148 -6.05 2.88 3.30
C PHE A 148 -6.80 3.99 4.03
N THR A 149 -7.64 4.72 3.31
CA THR A 149 -8.37 5.89 3.80
C THR A 149 -9.85 5.78 3.44
N LEU A 150 -10.69 6.63 4.01
CA LEU A 150 -12.02 6.87 3.47
C LEU A 150 -11.90 7.33 2.02
N THR A 151 -12.94 7.07 1.23
CA THR A 151 -12.96 7.58 -0.14
C THR A 151 -13.13 9.10 -0.13
N ARG A 152 -12.44 9.79 -1.05
CA ARG A 152 -12.64 11.22 -1.29
C ARG A 152 -13.93 11.53 -2.05
N GLY A 153 -14.50 10.52 -2.71
CA GLY A 153 -15.69 10.68 -3.54
C GLY A 153 -16.98 10.67 -2.71
N THR A 154 -18.00 11.37 -3.16
CA THR A 154 -19.40 11.20 -2.73
C THR A 154 -20.01 10.08 -3.58
N PRO A 155 -20.19 8.84 -3.07
CA PRO A 155 -20.67 7.72 -3.88
C PRO A 155 -22.09 7.93 -4.42
N GLU A 156 -22.84 8.88 -3.83
CA GLU A 156 -24.23 9.21 -4.16
C GLU A 156 -24.37 10.27 -5.27
N ASP A 157 -23.30 10.98 -5.62
CA ASP A 157 -23.31 12.00 -6.67
C ASP A 157 -22.21 11.74 -7.70
N GLU A 158 -22.55 11.00 -8.75
CA GLU A 158 -21.62 10.65 -9.83
C GLU A 158 -21.11 11.90 -10.59
N ASP A 159 -21.82 13.03 -10.50
CA ASP A 159 -21.50 14.29 -11.19
C ASP A 159 -20.54 15.17 -10.38
N GLU A 160 -20.28 14.85 -9.11
CA GLU A 160 -19.35 15.56 -8.23
C GLU A 160 -17.93 14.96 -8.24
N TRP A 161 -17.73 13.86 -8.99
CA TRP A 161 -16.43 13.24 -9.14
C TRP A 161 -15.55 14.01 -10.14
N TRP A 162 -14.46 14.62 -9.64
CA TRP A 162 -13.46 15.29 -10.47
C TRP A 162 -12.15 14.47 -10.54
N PRO A 163 -11.62 14.18 -11.75
CA PRO A 163 -10.30 13.59 -11.92
C PRO A 163 -9.22 14.47 -11.29
N CYS A 164 -8.24 13.86 -10.62
CA CYS A 164 -7.07 14.55 -10.08
C CYS A 164 -5.78 14.00 -10.71
N GLU A 165 -4.74 14.81 -10.81
CA GLU A 165 -3.40 14.42 -11.31
C GLU A 165 -2.76 13.25 -10.53
N LEU A 166 -3.27 12.97 -9.32
CA LEU A 166 -2.82 11.85 -8.49
C LEU A 166 -3.61 10.56 -8.76
N ASP A 167 -4.73 10.61 -9.48
CA ASP A 167 -5.53 9.42 -9.77
C ASP A 167 -4.73 8.41 -10.58
N CYS A 168 -4.63 7.19 -10.06
CA CYS A 168 -3.82 6.14 -10.68
C CYS A 168 -4.59 4.84 -10.86
N HIS A 169 -4.36 4.18 -12.00
CA HIS A 169 -4.74 2.80 -12.24
C HIS A 169 -3.50 1.91 -12.20
N PRO A 170 -3.56 0.68 -11.66
CA PRO A 170 -2.40 -0.22 -11.60
C PRO A 170 -1.76 -0.51 -12.96
N GLU A 171 -2.50 -0.34 -14.05
CA GLU A 171 -2.04 -0.54 -15.43
C GLU A 171 -1.16 0.61 -15.95
N THR A 172 -1.24 1.79 -15.33
CA THR A 172 -0.44 3.00 -15.67
C THR A 172 0.47 3.43 -14.52
N ALA A 173 0.61 2.59 -13.48
CA ALA A 173 1.33 2.95 -12.27
C ALA A 173 2.79 3.39 -12.53
N ASP A 174 3.47 2.76 -13.48
CA ASP A 174 4.87 3.08 -13.83
C ASP A 174 5.07 4.51 -14.35
N GLU A 175 3.99 5.21 -14.73
CA GLU A 175 4.02 6.61 -15.18
C GLU A 175 4.11 7.62 -14.01
N HIS A 176 3.87 7.16 -12.77
CA HIS A 176 3.83 8.00 -11.57
C HIS A 176 4.70 7.41 -10.44
N PRO A 177 6.03 7.66 -10.42
CA PRO A 177 6.92 7.05 -9.42
C PRO A 177 6.73 7.60 -8.00
N GLY A 178 6.14 8.79 -7.86
CA GLY A 178 5.89 9.44 -6.57
C GLY A 178 4.64 8.91 -5.85
N LEU A 179 3.85 9.84 -5.32
CA LEU A 179 2.57 9.55 -4.69
C LEU A 179 1.51 9.26 -5.76
N ARG A 180 0.73 8.20 -5.53
CA ARG A 180 -0.41 7.78 -6.34
C ARG A 180 -1.65 7.69 -5.46
N TRP A 181 -2.81 7.96 -6.03
CA TRP A 181 -4.09 7.86 -5.35
C TRP A 181 -5.00 6.91 -6.13
N HIS A 182 -5.20 5.72 -5.59
CA HIS A 182 -6.15 4.75 -6.11
C HIS A 182 -7.57 5.12 -5.64
N CYS A 183 -8.32 5.77 -6.52
CA CYS A 183 -9.71 6.20 -6.30
C CYS A 183 -10.68 5.34 -7.13
N ARG A 184 -11.70 5.97 -7.74
CA ARG A 184 -12.73 5.30 -8.54
C ARG A 184 -12.14 4.58 -9.74
N GLY A 185 -12.65 3.37 -9.99
CA GLY A 185 -12.20 2.54 -11.11
C GLY A 185 -10.79 1.95 -10.93
N SER A 186 -10.21 2.08 -9.73
CA SER A 186 -8.91 1.52 -9.39
C SER A 186 -9.05 0.36 -8.40
N TYR A 187 -7.93 -0.33 -8.16
CA TYR A 187 -7.85 -1.43 -7.22
C TYR A 187 -6.42 -1.59 -6.70
N VAL A 188 -6.28 -2.21 -5.53
CA VAL A 188 -4.99 -2.66 -5.00
C VAL A 188 -5.07 -4.08 -4.49
N LEU A 189 -3.93 -4.76 -4.38
CA LEU A 189 -3.85 -6.08 -3.74
C LEU A 189 -4.13 -5.97 -2.24
N VAL A 190 -4.85 -6.97 -1.71
CA VAL A 190 -5.16 -7.07 -0.28
C VAL A 190 -4.26 -8.12 0.37
N PRO A 191 -3.57 -7.79 1.47
CA PRO A 191 -2.82 -8.78 2.22
C PRO A 191 -3.67 -9.94 2.76
N PRO A 192 -3.17 -11.19 2.73
CA PRO A 192 -1.87 -11.60 2.22
C PRO A 192 -1.92 -11.88 0.71
N ALA A 193 -1.24 -11.05 -0.09
CA ALA A 193 -1.08 -11.27 -1.53
C ALA A 193 0.35 -11.65 -1.86
N ARG A 194 0.55 -12.51 -2.85
CA ARG A 194 1.89 -12.92 -3.31
C ARG A 194 2.25 -12.19 -4.60
N LEU A 195 3.49 -11.75 -4.70
CA LEU A 195 4.04 -11.08 -5.87
C LEU A 195 4.96 -12.02 -6.66
N PRO A 196 5.25 -11.74 -7.93
CA PRO A 196 6.24 -12.49 -8.69
C PRO A 196 7.63 -12.33 -8.05
N GLY A 197 8.25 -13.44 -7.70
CA GLY A 197 9.57 -13.46 -7.05
C GLY A 197 9.59 -14.47 -5.91
N GLU A 198 10.77 -14.82 -5.41
CA GLU A 198 10.88 -15.67 -4.22
C GLU A 198 10.44 -14.86 -3.00
N GLU A 199 9.46 -15.39 -2.27
CA GLU A 199 8.97 -14.84 -1.00
C GLU A 199 8.44 -13.38 -1.04
N GLN A 200 8.24 -12.81 -2.22
CA GLN A 200 7.67 -11.46 -2.36
C GLN A 200 6.17 -11.46 -2.08
N ALA A 201 5.71 -10.51 -1.26
CA ALA A 201 4.32 -10.41 -0.87
C ALA A 201 3.88 -8.98 -0.53
N VAL A 202 2.57 -8.81 -0.40
CA VAL A 202 1.93 -7.65 0.21
C VAL A 202 1.41 -8.05 1.59
N ARG A 203 1.79 -7.30 2.62
CA ARG A 203 1.57 -7.63 4.04
C ARG A 203 1.12 -6.41 4.82
N TRP A 204 0.22 -6.61 5.78
CA TRP A 204 -0.20 -5.56 6.69
C TRP A 204 0.97 -5.12 7.60
N VAL A 205 1.29 -3.84 7.59
CA VAL A 205 2.11 -3.16 8.62
C VAL A 205 1.21 -2.72 9.77
N ARG A 206 0.03 -2.22 9.43
CA ARG A 206 -1.07 -1.93 10.35
C ARG A 206 -2.34 -2.56 9.78
N GLY A 207 -3.01 -3.38 10.58
CA GLY A 207 -4.07 -4.24 10.09
C GLY A 207 -5.41 -3.52 9.85
N PRO A 208 -6.39 -4.23 9.27
CA PRO A 208 -7.72 -3.72 8.96
C PRO A 208 -8.56 -3.38 10.21
N GLU A 209 -8.10 -3.72 11.41
CA GLU A 209 -8.73 -3.32 12.68
C GLU A 209 -8.65 -1.81 12.97
N HIS A 210 -7.80 -1.07 12.25
CA HIS A 210 -7.74 0.39 12.33
C HIS A 210 -8.79 1.04 11.43
N ALA A 211 -9.51 2.03 11.96
CA ALA A 211 -10.50 2.76 11.19
C ALA A 211 -9.86 3.52 10.01
N LEU A 212 -10.60 3.64 8.92
CA LEU A 212 -10.20 4.42 7.75
C LEU A 212 -10.24 5.92 8.10
N PRO A 213 -9.12 6.67 8.03
CA PRO A 213 -9.10 8.10 8.28
C PRO A 213 -9.56 8.89 7.04
N ASP A 214 -9.87 10.16 7.22
CA ASP A 214 -10.00 11.10 6.11
C ASP A 214 -8.67 11.19 5.34
N PRO A 215 -8.63 10.99 4.01
CA PRO A 215 -7.40 11.08 3.24
C PRO A 215 -6.68 12.42 3.38
N LEU A 216 -7.41 13.53 3.51
CA LEU A 216 -6.83 14.87 3.62
C LEU A 216 -5.96 15.03 4.86
N SER A 217 -6.24 14.26 5.92
CA SER A 217 -5.42 14.26 7.14
C SER A 217 -4.01 13.69 6.95
N LEU A 218 -3.80 12.90 5.89
CA LEU A 218 -2.52 12.26 5.59
C LEU A 218 -1.75 12.96 4.45
N LEU A 219 -2.49 13.59 3.52
CA LEU A 219 -1.94 14.10 2.26
C LEU A 219 -0.80 15.09 2.41
N GLU A 220 -0.89 16.01 3.39
CA GLU A 220 0.14 17.04 3.58
C GLU A 220 1.51 16.37 3.88
N VAL A 221 1.53 15.47 4.86
CA VAL A 221 2.75 14.76 5.25
C VAL A 221 3.24 13.84 4.14
N LEU A 222 2.35 13.08 3.51
CA LEU A 222 2.72 12.15 2.44
C LEU A 222 3.30 12.89 1.22
N THR A 223 2.70 14.00 0.81
CA THR A 223 3.19 14.82 -0.30
C THR A 223 4.54 15.44 0.03
N GLU A 224 4.70 16.00 1.23
CA GLU A 224 5.97 16.59 1.66
C GLU A 224 7.09 15.57 1.66
N VAL A 225 6.87 14.39 2.24
CA VAL A 225 7.91 13.36 2.31
C VAL A 225 8.20 12.81 0.91
N CYS A 226 7.19 12.51 0.10
CA CYS A 226 7.42 12.02 -1.27
C CYS A 226 8.22 13.01 -2.12
N ALA A 227 7.97 14.32 -1.98
CA ALA A 227 8.71 15.35 -2.72
C ALA A 227 10.21 15.36 -2.38
N ARG A 228 10.59 15.03 -1.14
CA ARG A 228 12.00 14.94 -0.72
C ARG A 228 12.72 13.78 -1.41
N TYR A 229 12.06 12.62 -1.51
CA TYR A 229 12.63 11.44 -2.16
C TYR A 229 12.77 11.60 -3.68
N VAL A 230 11.82 12.27 -4.35
CA VAL A 230 11.96 12.60 -5.78
C VAL A 230 13.13 13.56 -6.03
N GLY A 231 13.38 14.49 -5.10
CA GLY A 231 14.53 15.40 -5.17
C GLY A 231 15.87 14.70 -4.94
N GLU A 232 15.92 13.77 -4.00
CA GLU A 232 17.14 13.01 -3.67
C GLU A 232 17.53 12.02 -4.78
N ASP A 233 16.57 11.35 -5.44
CA ASP A 233 16.86 10.46 -6.58
C ASP A 233 17.37 11.25 -7.81
N ALA A 234 16.86 12.46 -8.02
CA ALA A 234 17.34 13.36 -9.08
C ALA A 234 18.78 13.84 -8.80
N ASP A 235 19.13 14.14 -7.55
CA ASP A 235 20.48 14.53 -7.14
C ASP A 235 21.47 13.35 -7.20
N HIS A 236 21.06 12.13 -6.85
CA HIS A 236 21.88 10.93 -7.02
C HIS A 236 22.09 10.57 -8.49
N ALA A 237 21.09 10.77 -9.36
CA ALA A 237 21.23 10.61 -10.80
C ALA A 237 22.14 11.68 -11.43
N ALA A 238 22.13 12.91 -10.92
CA ALA A 238 23.04 14.00 -11.34
C ALA A 238 24.50 13.76 -10.89
N GLY A 239 24.72 12.98 -9.84
CA GLY A 239 26.05 12.56 -9.36
C GLY A 239 26.74 11.48 -10.22
N ALA A 240 25.99 10.78 -11.08
CA ALA A 240 26.51 9.80 -12.03
C ALA A 240 26.95 10.47 -13.35
N GLY A 241 27.76 11.53 -13.23
CA GLY A 241 28.38 12.22 -14.36
C GLY A 241 29.35 11.31 -15.11
N TRP A 242 28.92 10.86 -16.29
CA TRP A 242 29.67 10.18 -17.34
C TRP A 242 31.06 10.80 -17.59
N PRO A 243 32.15 10.02 -17.77
CA PRO A 243 33.49 10.60 -17.82
C PRO A 243 33.76 11.31 -19.16
N LEU A 244 34.25 12.54 -19.08
CA LEU A 244 34.97 13.21 -20.16
C LEU A 244 36.37 12.59 -20.26
N ARG A 245 36.74 12.04 -21.42
CA ARG A 245 38.13 11.74 -21.74
C ARG A 245 38.61 12.65 -22.87
N HIS A 246 39.71 13.34 -22.58
CA HIS A 246 40.57 14.06 -23.52
C HIS A 246 41.25 13.12 -24.50
#